data_AF-A0A3G8LYD4-F1
#
_entry.id   AF-A0A3G8LYD4-F1
#
_cell.length_a   1.000
_cell.length_b   1.000
_cell.length_c   1.000
_cell.angle_alpha   90.00
_cell.angle_beta   90.00
_cell.angle_gamma   90.00
#
_symmetry.space_group_name_H-M   'P 1'
#
loop_
_entity.id
_entity.type
_entity.pdbx_description
1 polymer ?
#
loop_
_entity_poly.entity_id
_entity_poly.type
_entity_poly.pdbx_seq_one_letter_code
_entity_poly.pdbx_strand_id
1 'polypeptide(L)'
;MTLINKLRKGRAIEYVHNDDDIDISTSNEKLALFCTQHQLAYQDALARFGGNESLYYNAMKLFTQDLSLYIKQTMTPTLIPAEISLMLHTLKSSAATFGFTDLALYAKYHDTKLTHYTPVEFNQFIETLLDKLMTNQLLTTTFSEMIETNLQVTHEQDLIPTLAVNDEFMMLYATLMEEVSHYNMNAMKTFMKVAKTLKIIAPQHIELLTKSITELKFKQAEHILAEMHPFLMKTQRECK
;
A
#
# COMPACT_ATOMS: atom_id res chain seq x y z
N MET A 1 -54.28 19.28 14.49
CA MET A 1 -53.17 19.67 15.38
C MET A 1 -53.64 19.64 16.82
N THR A 2 -53.31 18.60 17.58
CA THR A 2 -53.42 18.64 19.04
C THR A 2 -52.21 17.92 19.63
N LEU A 3 -51.45 18.68 20.42
CA LEU A 3 -50.21 18.30 21.07
C LEU A 3 -50.45 17.45 22.33
N ILE A 4 -49.69 16.35 22.42
CA ILE A 4 -48.72 16.03 23.47
C ILE A 4 -49.07 16.42 24.93
N ASN A 5 -49.24 15.44 25.84
CA ASN A 5 -48.24 15.11 26.89
C ASN A 5 -48.68 14.12 27.98
N LYS A 6 -47.71 13.24 28.31
CA LYS A 6 -47.30 12.74 29.64
C LYS A 6 -48.04 11.60 30.36
N LEU A 7 -47.34 10.45 30.33
CA LEU A 7 -46.78 9.71 31.48
C LEU A 7 -47.74 9.16 32.57
N ARG A 8 -47.83 7.83 32.67
CA ARG A 8 -47.10 7.03 33.69
C ARG A 8 -47.29 5.51 33.59
N LYS A 9 -46.15 4.82 33.79
CA LYS A 9 -45.92 3.49 34.41
C LYS A 9 -46.20 2.21 33.61
N GLY A 10 -45.11 1.46 33.37
CA GLY A 10 -45.08 0.02 33.65
C GLY A 10 -44.45 -0.86 32.58
N ARG A 11 -43.11 -0.98 32.58
CA ARG A 11 -42.36 -2.24 32.53
C ARG A 11 -40.86 -1.97 32.52
N ALA A 12 -40.17 -2.58 33.48
CA ALA A 12 -38.72 -2.69 33.49
C ALA A 12 -38.31 -3.55 32.28
N ILE A 13 -37.39 -3.02 31.47
CA ILE A 13 -36.55 -3.84 30.63
C ILE A 13 -35.13 -3.43 30.97
N GLU A 14 -34.46 -4.30 31.70
CA GLU A 14 -33.00 -4.34 31.73
C GLU A 14 -32.53 -4.67 30.32
N TYR A 15 -31.84 -3.73 29.67
CA TYR A 15 -30.94 -4.08 28.58
C TYR A 15 -29.52 -3.89 29.06
N VAL A 16 -28.91 -5.05 29.21
CA VAL A 16 -27.53 -5.34 29.53
C VAL A 16 -26.61 -4.65 28.53
N HIS A 17 -25.60 -3.99 29.08
CA HIS A 17 -24.39 -3.51 28.41
C HIS A 17 -23.67 -4.71 27.75
N ASN A 18 -23.07 -4.50 26.57
CA ASN A 18 -22.13 -5.34 25.79
C ASN A 18 -22.59 -5.36 24.31
N ASP A 19 -21.79 -5.13 23.28
CA ASP A 19 -20.34 -5.05 23.13
C ASP A 19 -20.01 -4.04 22.03
N ASP A 20 -18.81 -3.46 22.12
CA ASP A 20 -18.13 -2.74 21.04
C ASP A 20 -17.84 -3.71 19.88
N ASP A 21 -18.81 -3.91 18.98
CA ASP A 21 -18.55 -4.47 17.65
C ASP A 21 -17.83 -3.41 16.81
N ILE A 22 -16.50 -3.36 16.95
CA ILE A 22 -15.64 -2.64 16.03
C ILE A 22 -15.77 -3.33 14.67
N ASP A 23 -16.41 -2.62 13.75
CA ASP A 23 -16.69 -2.99 12.38
C ASP A 23 -15.40 -3.16 11.54
N ILE A 24 -14.81 -4.36 11.60
CA ILE A 24 -13.70 -4.81 10.75
C ILE A 24 -14.16 -5.00 9.29
N SER A 25 -15.48 -5.04 9.04
CA SER A 25 -16.08 -5.35 7.74
C SER A 25 -15.99 -4.18 6.73
N THR A 26 -15.91 -2.91 7.16
CA THR A 26 -16.17 -1.81 6.22
C THR A 26 -14.97 -1.25 5.45
N SER A 27 -13.73 -1.32 5.94
CA SER A 27 -12.63 -0.58 5.26
C SER A 27 -12.08 -1.30 4.01
N ASN A 28 -12.04 -2.63 4.01
CA ASN A 28 -11.70 -3.42 2.82
C ASN A 28 -12.83 -3.40 1.78
N GLU A 29 -14.09 -3.44 2.21
CA GLU A 29 -15.25 -3.30 1.32
C GLU A 29 -15.29 -1.91 0.67
N LYS A 30 -15.02 -0.84 1.42
CA LYS A 30 -14.89 0.53 0.89
C LYS A 30 -13.78 0.63 -0.14
N LEU A 31 -12.61 0.02 0.11
CA LEU A 31 -11.50 -0.01 -0.85
C LEU A 31 -11.88 -0.76 -2.13
N ALA A 32 -12.53 -1.93 -2.00
CA ALA A 32 -12.98 -2.71 -3.15
C ALA A 32 -14.05 -1.97 -3.98
N LEU A 33 -14.99 -1.30 -3.32
CA LEU A 33 -16.00 -0.46 -3.97
C LEU A 33 -15.34 0.71 -4.72
N PHE A 34 -14.40 1.39 -4.08
CA PHE A 34 -13.66 2.50 -4.69
C PHE A 34 -12.89 2.03 -5.94
N CYS A 35 -12.18 0.91 -5.85
CA CYS A 35 -11.49 0.32 -6.99
C CYS A 35 -12.45 -0.01 -8.13
N THR A 36 -13.63 -0.57 -7.82
CA THR A 36 -14.64 -0.91 -8.82
C THR A 36 -15.20 0.35 -9.50
N GLN A 37 -15.55 1.37 -8.71
CA GLN A 37 -16.12 2.63 -9.19
C GLN A 37 -15.15 3.38 -10.12
N HIS A 38 -13.85 3.35 -9.79
CA HIS A 38 -12.80 4.04 -10.54
C HIS A 38 -12.01 3.13 -11.49
N GLN A 39 -12.47 1.89 -11.69
CA GLN A 39 -11.85 0.90 -12.58
C GLN A 39 -10.35 0.68 -12.31
N LEU A 40 -9.97 0.72 -11.03
CA LEU A 40 -8.60 0.48 -10.60
C LEU A 40 -8.35 -1.03 -10.50
N ALA A 41 -7.37 -1.51 -11.25
CA ALA A 41 -6.92 -2.90 -11.22
C ALA A 41 -6.00 -3.15 -10.01
N TYR A 42 -6.48 -2.84 -8.80
CA TYR A 42 -5.68 -2.88 -7.57
C TYR A 42 -5.07 -4.25 -7.28
N GLN A 43 -5.86 -5.32 -7.41
CA GLN A 43 -5.39 -6.68 -7.10
C GLN A 43 -4.26 -7.13 -8.04
N ASP A 44 -4.41 -6.85 -9.35
CA ASP A 44 -3.37 -7.14 -10.34
C ASP A 44 -2.13 -6.29 -10.12
N ALA A 45 -2.31 -5.03 -9.72
CA ALA A 45 -1.21 -4.14 -9.38
C ALA A 45 -0.47 -4.66 -8.15
N LEU A 46 -1.17 -4.96 -7.06
CA LEU A 46 -0.62 -5.49 -5.82
C LEU A 46 0.15 -6.82 -6.05
N ALA A 47 -0.33 -7.68 -6.95
CA ALA A 47 0.37 -8.90 -7.33
C ALA A 47 1.77 -8.62 -7.94
N ARG A 48 1.94 -7.52 -8.70
CA ARG A 48 3.26 -7.10 -9.22
C ARG A 48 4.22 -6.67 -8.12
N PHE A 49 3.67 -6.21 -6.99
CA PHE A 49 4.42 -5.90 -5.77
C PHE A 49 4.51 -7.11 -4.83
N GLY A 50 4.21 -8.31 -5.31
CA GLY A 50 4.32 -9.55 -4.54
C GLY A 50 3.33 -9.66 -3.39
N GLY A 51 2.21 -8.93 -3.45
CA GLY A 51 1.24 -8.87 -2.34
C GLY A 51 1.60 -7.86 -1.25
N ASN A 52 2.69 -7.11 -1.39
CA ASN A 52 3.15 -6.19 -0.34
C ASN A 52 2.45 -4.83 -0.45
N GLU A 53 1.38 -4.66 0.34
CA GLU A 53 0.59 -3.42 0.37
C GLU A 53 1.39 -2.20 0.85
N SER A 54 2.34 -2.39 1.77
CA SER A 54 3.20 -1.30 2.26
C SER A 54 4.18 -0.80 1.18
N LEU A 55 4.78 -1.74 0.44
CA LEU A 55 5.63 -1.40 -0.70
C LEU A 55 4.83 -0.74 -1.82
N TYR A 56 3.65 -1.28 -2.12
CA TYR A 56 2.71 -0.70 -3.07
C TYR A 56 2.35 0.75 -2.69
N TYR A 57 1.98 0.97 -1.43
CA TYR A 57 1.67 2.29 -0.87
C TYR A 57 2.82 3.29 -1.00
N ASN A 58 4.03 2.89 -0.60
CA ASN A 58 5.21 3.76 -0.71
C ASN A 58 5.53 4.10 -2.17
N ALA A 59 5.39 3.13 -3.08
CA ALA A 59 5.58 3.35 -4.51
C ALA A 59 4.46 4.25 -5.11
N MET A 60 3.22 4.12 -4.63
CA MET A 60 2.09 4.97 -5.02
C MET A 60 2.30 6.45 -4.64
N LYS A 61 2.95 6.71 -3.51
CA LYS A 61 3.35 8.08 -3.13
C LYS A 61 4.30 8.70 -4.15
N LEU A 62 5.30 7.93 -4.60
CA LEU A 62 6.23 8.38 -5.65
C LEU A 62 5.49 8.64 -6.96
N PHE A 63 4.56 7.75 -7.33
CA PHE A 63 3.72 7.96 -8.52
C PHE A 63 2.86 9.24 -8.42
N THR A 64 2.30 9.53 -7.25
CA THR A 64 1.55 10.79 -7.02
C THR A 64 2.45 12.03 -7.18
N GLN A 65 3.72 11.93 -6.77
CA GLN A 65 4.71 12.99 -7.00
C GLN A 65 5.04 13.16 -8.47
N ASP A 66 5.18 12.05 -9.22
CA ASP A 66 5.38 12.08 -10.67
C ASP A 66 4.19 12.74 -11.38
N LEU A 67 2.95 12.41 -11.02
CA LEU A 67 1.76 13.08 -11.55
C LEU A 67 1.77 14.59 -11.28
N SER A 68 2.21 14.99 -10.08
CA SER A 68 2.37 16.40 -9.71
C SER A 68 3.40 17.11 -10.59
N LEU A 69 4.50 16.44 -10.93
CA LEU A 69 5.51 16.95 -11.84
C LEU A 69 4.95 17.08 -13.27
N TYR A 70 4.24 16.06 -13.76
CA TYR A 70 3.64 16.05 -15.08
C TYR A 70 2.59 17.15 -15.26
N ILE A 71 1.81 17.44 -14.22
CA ILE A 71 0.88 18.58 -14.21
C ILE A 71 1.63 19.90 -14.41
N LYS A 72 2.69 20.13 -13.62
CA LYS A 72 3.52 21.34 -13.73
C LYS A 72 4.15 21.49 -15.11
N GLN A 73 4.67 20.38 -15.66
CA GLN A 73 5.21 20.36 -17.02
C GLN A 73 4.12 20.70 -18.03
N THR A 74 2.95 20.07 -17.95
CA THR A 74 1.82 20.29 -18.87
C THR A 74 1.29 21.72 -18.84
N MET A 75 1.37 22.40 -17.71
CA MET A 75 1.02 23.82 -17.58
C MET A 75 2.04 24.80 -18.20
N THR A 76 3.20 24.31 -18.67
CA THR A 76 4.24 25.18 -19.22
C THR A 76 3.85 25.62 -20.64
N PRO A 77 3.85 26.93 -20.95
CA PRO A 77 3.36 27.45 -22.23
C PRO A 77 4.24 27.13 -23.45
N THR A 78 5.44 26.58 -23.25
CA THR A 78 6.41 26.26 -24.31
C THR A 78 6.57 24.76 -24.54
N LEU A 79 5.62 23.95 -24.10
CA LEU A 79 5.72 22.51 -24.14
C LEU A 79 5.77 21.99 -25.58
N ILE A 80 6.80 21.22 -25.92
CA ILE A 80 6.95 20.65 -27.26
C ILE A 80 6.55 19.17 -27.30
N PRO A 81 6.10 18.64 -28.46
CA PRO A 81 5.70 17.24 -28.58
C PRO A 81 6.76 16.23 -28.11
N ALA A 82 8.05 16.52 -28.31
CA ALA A 82 9.12 15.62 -27.90
C ALA A 82 9.18 15.41 -26.38
N GLU A 83 8.97 16.46 -25.60
CA GLU A 83 8.96 16.41 -24.13
C GLU A 83 7.76 15.62 -23.62
N ILE A 84 6.60 15.81 -24.25
CA ILE A 84 5.39 15.07 -23.93
C ILE A 84 5.50 13.59 -24.28
N SER A 85 6.18 13.22 -25.36
CA SER A 85 6.35 11.81 -25.72
C SER A 85 7.04 11.02 -24.60
N LEU A 86 8.11 11.56 -24.01
CA LEU A 86 8.81 10.91 -22.91
C LEU A 86 7.91 10.79 -21.66
N MET A 87 7.14 11.84 -21.37
CA MET A 87 6.19 11.84 -20.27
C MET A 87 5.10 10.77 -20.48
N LEU A 88 4.49 10.68 -21.66
CA LEU A 88 3.48 9.68 -21.99
C LEU A 88 4.04 8.26 -21.96
N HIS A 89 5.27 8.06 -22.44
CA HIS A 89 5.94 6.76 -22.40
C HIS A 89 6.11 6.26 -20.97
N THR A 90 6.53 7.16 -20.07
CA THR A 90 6.73 6.86 -18.65
C THR A 90 5.38 6.66 -17.95
N LEU A 91 4.43 7.58 -18.15
CA LEU A 91 3.08 7.55 -17.59
C LEU A 91 2.32 6.28 -17.96
N LYS A 92 2.44 5.80 -19.21
CA LYS A 92 1.88 4.53 -19.66
C LYS A 92 2.32 3.37 -18.78
N SER A 93 3.62 3.27 -18.53
CA SER A 93 4.21 2.14 -17.80
C SER A 93 3.94 2.24 -16.30
N SER A 94 4.06 3.44 -15.72
CA SER A 94 3.80 3.66 -14.29
C SER A 94 2.31 3.47 -13.99
N ALA A 95 1.40 4.10 -14.72
CA ALA A 95 -0.05 3.93 -14.53
C ALA A 95 -0.48 2.46 -14.64
N ALA A 96 0.07 1.71 -15.61
CA ALA A 96 -0.21 0.28 -15.74
C ALA A 96 0.32 -0.55 -14.56
N THR A 97 1.46 -0.17 -14.00
CA THR A 97 2.06 -0.83 -12.83
C THR A 97 1.21 -0.65 -11.58
N PHE A 98 0.60 0.53 -11.43
CA PHE A 98 -0.25 0.90 -10.29
C PHE A 98 -1.75 0.63 -10.52
N GLY A 99 -2.12 -0.05 -11.61
CA GLY A 99 -3.51 -0.44 -11.86
C GLY A 99 -4.44 0.68 -12.36
N PHE A 100 -3.91 1.83 -12.75
CA PHE A 100 -4.65 2.93 -13.38
C PHE A 100 -4.83 2.67 -14.88
N THR A 101 -5.62 1.64 -15.20
CA THR A 101 -5.77 1.09 -16.56
C THR A 101 -6.16 2.14 -17.59
N ASP A 102 -7.15 2.98 -17.27
CA ASP A 102 -7.63 4.03 -18.18
C ASP A 102 -6.57 5.07 -18.49
N LEU A 103 -5.79 5.47 -17.49
CA LEU A 103 -4.70 6.42 -17.67
C LEU A 103 -3.57 5.80 -18.49
N ALA A 104 -3.24 4.52 -18.26
CA ALA A 104 -2.24 3.80 -19.03
C ALA A 104 -2.64 3.66 -20.51
N LEU A 105 -3.90 3.32 -20.78
CA LEU A 105 -4.45 3.21 -22.13
C LEU A 105 -4.49 4.58 -22.82
N TYR A 106 -4.89 5.63 -22.11
CA TYR A 106 -4.87 7.00 -22.61
C TYR A 106 -3.44 7.41 -23.00
N ALA A 107 -2.48 7.24 -22.09
CA ALA A 107 -1.08 7.56 -22.33
C ALA A 107 -0.55 6.79 -23.54
N LYS A 108 -0.84 5.49 -23.65
CA LYS A 108 -0.46 4.65 -24.80
C LYS A 108 -1.04 5.16 -26.12
N TYR A 109 -2.33 5.50 -26.15
CA TYR A 109 -2.98 5.99 -27.35
C TYR A 109 -2.33 7.28 -27.84
N HIS A 110 -2.12 8.25 -26.94
CA HIS A 110 -1.52 9.53 -27.28
C HIS A 110 -0.02 9.43 -27.60
N ASP A 111 0.74 8.55 -26.93
CA ASP A 111 2.16 8.29 -27.22
C ASP A 111 2.35 7.90 -28.70
N THR A 112 1.44 7.08 -29.25
CA THR A 112 1.49 6.65 -30.66
C THR A 112 1.00 7.69 -31.66
N LYS A 113 0.08 8.58 -31.25
CA LYS A 113 -0.55 9.57 -32.13
C LYS A 113 0.13 10.93 -32.12
N LEU A 114 0.97 11.20 -31.13
CA LEU A 114 1.54 12.52 -30.88
C LEU A 114 2.24 13.14 -32.11
N THR A 115 2.95 12.31 -32.88
CA THR A 115 3.67 12.73 -34.09
C THR A 115 2.76 13.13 -35.25
N HIS A 116 1.48 12.79 -35.19
CA HIS A 116 0.49 13.04 -36.23
C HIS A 116 -0.47 14.18 -35.89
N TYR A 117 -0.32 14.82 -34.72
CA TYR A 117 -1.19 15.92 -34.34
C TYR A 117 -0.90 17.19 -35.12
N THR A 118 -1.97 17.78 -35.64
CA THR A 118 -1.97 19.19 -36.01
C THR A 118 -1.79 20.05 -34.75
N PRO A 119 -1.34 21.31 -34.88
CA PRO A 119 -1.21 22.21 -33.73
C PRO A 119 -2.50 22.38 -32.92
N VAL A 120 -3.67 22.37 -33.58
CA VAL A 120 -4.97 22.49 -32.91
C VAL A 120 -5.27 21.23 -32.08
N GLU A 121 -5.08 20.04 -32.66
CA GLU A 121 -5.27 18.77 -31.96
C GLU A 121 -4.30 18.61 -30.80
N PHE A 122 -3.05 19.06 -30.97
CA PHE A 122 -2.05 19.03 -29.90
C PHE A 122 -2.51 19.88 -28.71
N ASN A 123 -2.98 21.12 -28.94
CA ASN A 123 -3.45 21.98 -27.87
C ASN A 123 -4.67 21.39 -27.13
N GLN A 124 -5.65 20.85 -27.87
CA GLN A 124 -6.81 20.17 -27.27
C GLN A 124 -6.41 18.94 -26.46
N PHE A 125 -5.42 18.19 -26.95
CA PHE A 125 -4.85 17.06 -26.23
C PHE A 125 -4.16 17.50 -24.94
N ILE A 126 -3.39 18.60 -24.95
CA ILE A 126 -2.73 19.14 -23.75
C ILE A 126 -3.76 19.53 -22.68
N GLU A 127 -4.85 20.20 -23.07
CA GLU A 127 -5.95 20.53 -22.14
C GLU A 127 -6.57 19.25 -21.53
N THR A 128 -6.88 18.26 -22.38
CA THR A 128 -7.46 16.99 -21.93
C THR A 128 -6.49 16.17 -21.07
N LEU A 129 -5.20 16.22 -21.38
CA LEU A 129 -4.14 15.56 -20.62
C LEU A 129 -4.02 16.17 -19.23
N LEU A 130 -4.05 17.50 -19.13
CA LEU A 130 -4.00 18.20 -17.85
C LEU A 130 -5.17 17.76 -16.93
N ASP A 131 -6.39 17.75 -17.45
CA ASP A 131 -7.57 17.31 -16.70
C ASP A 131 -7.44 15.86 -16.22
N LYS A 132 -6.93 14.97 -17.10
CA LYS A 132 -6.71 13.56 -16.73
C LYS A 132 -5.62 13.41 -15.68
N LEU A 133 -4.53 14.16 -15.78
CA LEU A 133 -3.45 14.12 -14.78
C LEU A 133 -3.95 14.62 -13.42
N MET A 134 -4.68 15.74 -13.37
CA MET A 134 -5.25 16.28 -12.14
C MET A 134 -6.27 15.33 -11.51
N THR A 135 -7.16 14.75 -12.33
CA THR A 135 -8.13 13.76 -11.86
C THR A 135 -7.43 12.54 -11.27
N ASN A 136 -6.41 12.02 -11.95
CA ASN A 136 -5.69 10.84 -11.47
C ASN A 136 -4.79 11.13 -10.27
N GLN A 137 -4.26 12.35 -10.14
CA GLN A 137 -3.53 12.77 -8.94
C GLN A 137 -4.45 12.80 -7.71
N LEU A 138 -5.67 13.30 -7.86
CA LEU A 138 -6.68 13.26 -6.79
C LEU A 138 -7.03 11.81 -6.44
N LEU A 139 -7.28 10.98 -7.46
CA LEU A 139 -7.57 9.56 -7.27
C LEU A 139 -6.43 8.82 -6.55
N THR A 140 -5.17 9.01 -6.97
CA THR A 140 -4.04 8.36 -6.30
C THR A 140 -3.88 8.83 -4.86
N THR A 141 -4.17 10.11 -4.58
CA THR A 141 -4.11 10.67 -3.22
C THR A 141 -5.18 10.03 -2.33
N THR A 142 -6.46 10.09 -2.73
CA THR A 142 -7.55 9.47 -1.98
C THR A 142 -7.35 7.97 -1.82
N PHE A 143 -6.91 7.28 -2.87
CA PHE A 143 -6.64 5.85 -2.81
C PHE A 143 -5.50 5.50 -1.85
N SER A 144 -4.43 6.31 -1.84
CA SER A 144 -3.32 6.13 -0.91
C SER A 144 -3.75 6.32 0.55
N GLU A 145 -4.61 7.30 0.85
CA GLU A 145 -5.16 7.52 2.19
C GLU A 145 -6.02 6.32 2.64
N MET A 146 -6.82 5.73 1.73
CA MET A 146 -7.61 4.54 2.03
C MET A 146 -6.72 3.32 2.32
N ILE A 147 -5.64 3.14 1.56
CA ILE A 147 -4.65 2.08 1.81
C ILE A 147 -3.93 2.32 3.13
N GLU A 148 -3.51 3.56 3.42
CA GLU A 148 -2.87 3.90 4.69
C GLU A 148 -3.78 3.60 5.89
N THR A 149 -5.07 3.96 5.77
CA THR A 149 -6.08 3.64 6.80
C THR A 149 -6.19 2.13 6.99
N ASN A 150 -6.23 1.34 5.91
CA ASN A 150 -6.27 -0.13 6.02
C ASN A 150 -4.99 -0.69 6.63
N LEU A 151 -3.82 -0.15 6.28
CA LEU A 151 -2.54 -0.54 6.87
C LEU A 151 -2.50 -0.23 8.37
N GLN A 152 -3.00 0.94 8.80
CA GLN A 152 -3.08 1.33 10.21
C GLN A 152 -4.10 0.49 10.99
N VAL A 153 -5.28 0.22 10.42
CA VAL A 153 -6.29 -0.66 11.02
C VAL A 153 -5.77 -2.09 11.15
N THR A 154 -5.03 -2.59 10.15
CA THR A 154 -4.34 -3.89 10.23
C THR A 154 -3.20 -3.88 11.26
N HIS A 155 -2.67 -2.71 11.62
CA HIS A 155 -1.67 -2.59 12.70
C HIS A 155 -2.29 -2.46 14.10
N GLU A 156 -3.53 -1.96 14.22
CA GLU A 156 -4.24 -1.78 15.50
C GLU A 156 -5.17 -2.94 15.87
N GLN A 157 -5.81 -3.61 14.89
CA GLN A 157 -6.71 -4.75 15.14
C GLN A 157 -6.00 -6.10 15.29
N ASP A 158 -4.68 -6.08 15.23
CA ASP A 158 -3.81 -7.24 15.40
C ASP A 158 -3.21 -7.28 16.82
N LEU A 159 -3.92 -6.67 17.78
CA LEU A 159 -3.87 -6.90 19.23
C LEU A 159 -4.56 -8.24 19.52
N ILE A 160 -3.94 -9.35 19.90
CA ILE A 160 -2.63 -9.68 20.46
C ILE A 160 -2.35 -11.10 19.93
N PRO A 161 -1.30 -11.39 19.11
CA PRO A 161 -0.81 -12.74 19.10
C PRO A 161 -0.19 -12.94 20.47
N THR A 162 -0.71 -13.92 21.20
CA THR A 162 -0.12 -14.41 22.43
C THR A 162 1.39 -14.49 22.21
N LEU A 163 2.16 -13.71 22.99
CA LEU A 163 3.61 -13.69 22.94
C LEU A 163 4.08 -15.14 23.12
N ALA A 164 4.47 -15.79 22.04
CA ALA A 164 5.17 -17.04 22.11
C ALA A 164 6.12 -17.08 20.93
N VAL A 165 7.40 -16.92 21.23
CA VAL A 165 8.47 -17.54 20.44
C VAL A 165 8.22 -19.05 20.52
N ASN A 166 7.28 -19.52 19.70
CA ASN A 166 6.88 -20.92 19.63
C ASN A 166 7.76 -21.65 18.60
N ASP A 167 7.63 -22.96 18.53
CA ASP A 167 8.49 -23.77 17.68
C ASP A 167 8.28 -23.45 16.18
N GLU A 168 7.07 -23.06 15.78
CA GLU A 168 6.76 -22.62 14.40
C GLU A 168 7.49 -21.33 14.04
N PHE A 169 7.46 -20.33 14.92
CA PHE A 169 8.23 -19.10 14.73
C PHE A 169 9.73 -19.39 14.65
N MET A 170 10.25 -20.26 15.52
CA MET A 170 11.67 -20.63 15.50
C MET A 170 12.07 -21.37 14.22
N MET A 171 11.18 -22.20 13.67
CA MET A 171 11.38 -22.82 12.35
C MET A 171 11.41 -21.78 11.22
N LEU A 172 10.48 -20.83 11.22
CA LEU A 172 10.45 -19.76 10.23
C LEU A 172 11.67 -18.85 10.34
N TYR A 173 12.13 -18.57 11.57
CA TYR A 173 13.35 -17.81 11.82
C TYR A 173 14.60 -18.52 11.29
N ALA A 174 14.72 -19.83 11.54
CA ALA A 174 15.82 -20.64 11.01
C ALA A 174 15.78 -20.68 9.48
N THR A 175 14.60 -20.82 8.88
CA THR A 175 14.39 -20.76 7.43
C THR A 175 14.84 -19.40 6.87
N LEU A 176 14.48 -18.30 7.54
CA LEU A 176 14.90 -16.96 7.13
C LEU A 176 16.43 -16.81 7.18
N MET A 177 17.08 -17.29 8.25
CA MET A 177 18.54 -17.29 8.37
C MET A 177 19.21 -18.07 7.23
N GLU A 178 18.67 -19.24 6.90
CA GLU A 178 19.17 -20.06 5.79
C GLU A 178 18.97 -19.35 4.44
N GLU A 179 17.79 -18.79 4.18
CA GLU A 179 17.52 -18.09 2.93
C GLU A 179 18.39 -16.84 2.77
N VAL A 180 18.61 -16.09 3.85
CA VAL A 180 19.48 -14.90 3.84
C VAL A 180 20.94 -15.26 3.61
N SER A 181 21.46 -16.28 4.28
CA SER A 181 22.86 -16.74 4.10
C SER A 181 23.14 -17.29 2.69
N HIS A 182 22.11 -17.80 2.01
CA HIS A 182 22.19 -18.26 0.61
C HIS A 182 21.77 -17.20 -0.43
N TYR A 183 21.58 -15.93 -0.04
CA TYR A 183 21.14 -14.85 -0.94
C TYR A 183 19.82 -15.15 -1.66
N ASN A 184 18.94 -15.92 -1.03
CA ASN A 184 17.69 -16.38 -1.62
C ASN A 184 16.60 -15.30 -1.45
N MET A 185 15.99 -14.86 -2.55
CA MET A 185 14.93 -13.85 -2.55
C MET A 185 13.64 -14.31 -1.84
N ASN A 186 13.45 -15.62 -1.61
CA ASN A 186 12.37 -16.11 -0.76
C ASN A 186 12.48 -15.60 0.69
N ALA A 187 13.67 -15.17 1.13
CA ALA A 187 13.87 -14.51 2.43
C ALA A 187 12.90 -13.35 2.65
N MET A 188 12.52 -12.61 1.60
CA MET A 188 11.53 -11.54 1.72
C MET A 188 10.15 -12.07 2.12
N LYS A 189 9.73 -13.21 1.54
CA LYS A 189 8.46 -13.87 1.88
C LYS A 189 8.49 -14.45 3.29
N THR A 190 9.59 -15.08 3.67
CA THR A 190 9.75 -15.66 5.01
C THR A 190 9.84 -14.57 6.07
N PHE A 191 10.55 -13.47 5.79
CA PHE A 191 10.64 -12.32 6.68
C PHE A 191 9.26 -11.73 6.99
N MET A 192 8.38 -11.57 6.01
CA MET A 192 7.02 -11.06 6.24
C MET A 192 6.24 -11.90 7.27
N LYS A 193 6.46 -13.21 7.31
CA LYS A 193 5.79 -14.11 8.26
C LYS A 193 6.29 -13.97 9.70
N VAL A 194 7.51 -13.46 9.89
CA VAL A 194 8.16 -13.36 11.21
C VAL A 194 8.37 -11.91 11.69
N ALA A 195 8.22 -10.93 10.80
CA ALA A 195 8.53 -9.52 11.06
C ALA A 195 7.78 -8.95 12.25
N LYS A 196 6.49 -9.29 12.42
CA LYS A 196 5.67 -8.82 13.54
C LYS A 196 6.23 -9.28 14.89
N THR A 197 6.55 -10.57 15.01
CA THR A 197 7.13 -11.14 16.22
C THR A 197 8.54 -10.61 16.48
N LEU A 198 9.34 -10.44 15.43
CA LEU A 198 10.68 -9.84 15.53
C LEU A 198 10.63 -8.37 15.98
N LYS A 199 9.63 -7.59 15.53
CA LYS A 199 9.40 -6.20 15.96
C LYS A 199 9.14 -6.12 17.46
N ILE A 200 8.42 -7.09 18.02
CA ILE A 200 8.13 -7.15 19.45
C ILE A 200 9.39 -7.48 20.25
N ILE A 201 10.19 -8.44 19.79
CA ILE A 201 11.33 -8.98 20.56
C ILE A 201 12.57 -8.08 20.46
N ALA A 202 12.82 -7.54 19.28
CA ALA A 202 14.00 -6.74 18.98
C ALA A 202 13.64 -5.52 18.11
N PRO A 203 12.81 -4.59 18.65
CA PRO A 203 12.32 -3.43 17.92
C PRO A 203 13.45 -2.56 17.37
N GLN A 204 14.58 -2.46 18.07
CA GLN A 204 15.72 -1.66 17.63
C GLN A 204 16.41 -2.18 16.36
N HIS A 205 16.17 -3.43 15.96
CA HIS A 205 16.79 -4.05 14.79
C HIS A 205 15.84 -4.14 13.58
N ILE A 206 14.52 -3.98 13.78
CA ILE A 206 13.53 -4.33 12.75
C ILE A 206 13.55 -3.40 11.53
N GLU A 207 13.78 -2.10 11.72
CA GLU A 207 13.81 -1.14 10.61
C GLU A 207 15.02 -1.40 9.70
N LEU A 208 16.19 -1.61 10.33
CA LEU A 208 17.43 -1.97 9.64
C LEU A 208 17.32 -3.32 8.93
N LEU A 209 16.69 -4.31 9.56
CA LEU A 209 16.46 -5.62 8.96
C LEU A 209 15.50 -5.53 7.77
N THR A 210 14.37 -4.83 7.93
CA THR A 210 13.39 -4.61 6.86
C THR A 210 14.05 -3.99 5.65
N LYS A 211 14.80 -2.89 5.87
CA LYS A 211 15.54 -2.21 4.80
C LYS A 211 16.58 -3.13 4.14
N SER A 212 17.32 -3.90 4.93
CA SER A 212 18.36 -4.79 4.40
C SER A 212 17.76 -5.93 3.56
N ILE A 213 16.62 -6.47 3.96
CA ILE A 213 15.90 -7.51 3.22
C ILE A 213 15.26 -6.94 1.95
N THR A 214 14.63 -5.76 1.99
CA THR A 214 13.97 -5.16 0.81
C THR A 214 14.98 -4.65 -0.23
N GLU A 215 16.14 -4.17 0.20
CA GLU A 215 17.23 -3.74 -0.68
C GLU A 215 18.16 -4.90 -1.10
N LEU A 216 17.82 -6.16 -0.77
CA LEU A 216 18.61 -7.37 -1.06
C LEU A 216 20.06 -7.32 -0.53
N LYS A 217 20.29 -6.57 0.56
CA LYS A 217 21.56 -6.48 1.27
C LYS A 217 21.72 -7.66 2.23
N PHE A 218 21.77 -8.87 1.68
CA PHE A 218 21.73 -10.13 2.44
C PHE A 218 22.82 -10.25 3.51
N LYS A 219 24.06 -9.82 3.24
CA LYS A 219 25.13 -9.82 4.25
C LYS A 219 24.80 -8.94 5.47
N GLN A 220 24.15 -7.80 5.23
CA GLN A 220 23.73 -6.90 6.30
C GLN A 220 22.54 -7.48 7.06
N ALA A 221 21.58 -8.08 6.35
CA ALA A 221 20.45 -8.78 6.95
C ALA A 221 20.91 -9.98 7.81
N GLU A 222 21.88 -10.76 7.34
CA GLU A 222 22.46 -11.88 8.08
C GLU A 222 23.07 -11.43 9.40
N HIS A 223 23.85 -10.35 9.37
CA HIS A 223 24.46 -9.79 10.57
C HIS A 223 23.40 -9.35 11.59
N ILE A 224 22.36 -8.63 11.14
CA ILE A 224 21.29 -8.15 12.01
C ILE A 224 20.50 -9.34 12.60
N LEU A 225 20.21 -10.37 11.81
CA LEU A 225 19.56 -11.58 12.31
C LEU A 225 20.46 -12.32 13.33
N ALA A 226 21.76 -12.39 13.11
CA ALA A 226 22.67 -12.97 14.10
C ALA A 226 22.65 -12.19 15.43
N GLU A 227 22.57 -10.86 15.38
CA GLU A 227 22.42 -10.00 16.56
C GLU A 227 21.06 -10.17 17.26
N MET A 228 19.99 -10.46 16.53
CA MET A 228 18.65 -10.69 17.09
C MET A 228 18.52 -12.05 17.79
N HIS A 229 19.33 -13.04 17.42
CA HIS A 229 19.20 -14.42 17.88
C HIS A 229 19.28 -14.62 19.41
N PRO A 230 20.19 -13.95 20.16
CA PRO A 230 20.24 -14.07 21.62
C PRO A 230 18.95 -13.60 22.31
N PHE A 231 18.28 -12.57 21.77
CA PHE A 231 17.03 -12.06 22.31
C PHE A 231 15.90 -13.10 22.15
N LEU A 232 15.83 -13.75 20.99
CA LEU A 232 14.87 -14.82 20.72
C LEU A 232 15.04 -16.01 21.69
N MET A 233 16.29 -16.44 21.91
CA MET A 233 16.61 -17.55 22.81
C MET A 233 16.28 -17.25 24.27
N LYS A 234 16.44 -15.99 24.70
CA LYS A 234 16.02 -15.54 26.03
C LYS A 234 14.50 -15.61 26.17
N THR A 235 13.77 -15.03 25.22
CA THR A 235 12.30 -15.00 25.22
C THR A 235 11.68 -16.40 25.13
N GLN A 236 12.27 -17.33 24.37
CA GLN A 236 11.77 -18.72 24.29
C GLN A 236 11.84 -19.46 25.64
N ARG A 237 12.86 -19.18 26.47
CA ARG A 237 13.00 -19.79 27.80
C ARG A 237 12.05 -19.20 28.83
N GLU A 238 11.64 -17.95 28.66
CA GLU A 238 10.71 -17.26 29.55
C GLU A 238 9.24 -17.63 29.24
N CYS A 239 8.96 -18.17 28.05
CA CYS A 239 7.63 -18.61 27.61
C CYS A 239 7.37 -20.13 27.76
N LYS A 240 8.33 -20.92 28.29
CA LYS A 240 8.17 -22.35 28.61
C LYS A 240 8.00 -22.56 30.11
#